data_AF-A0A5Q0GCB6-F1
#
_entry.id   AF-A0A5Q0GCB6-F1
#
_cell.length_a   1.000
_cell.length_b   1.000
_cell.length_c   1.000
_cell.angle_alpha   90.00
_cell.angle_beta   90.00
_cell.angle_gamma   90.00
#
_symmetry.space_group_name_H-M   'P 1'
#
loop_
_entity.id
_entity.type
_entity.pdbx_description
1 polymer ?
#
loop_
_entity_poly.entity_id
_entity_poly.type
_entity_poly.pdbx_seq_one_letter_code
_entity_poly.pdbx_strand_id
1 'polypeptide(L)'
;MTNAFTAAERDTIIQAFADKRPHYLFFVQFLFLTGCRTGEAIGLRWQHVSLDCTQITFCESYDSQLDIRKTTKTGKPRKFPCNQKLSSLLLSIRPANTSPDSLVFTSPNGKPIDNGKFTNQVWRGCRSGQKVYRGILATLVDEGKVR
;
A
#
# COMPACT_ATOMS: atom_id res chain seq x y z
N MET A 1 14.97 -16.27 -7.75
CA MET A 1 13.86 -16.58 -6.82
C MET A 1 13.71 -15.43 -5.84
N THR A 2 12.62 -14.66 -5.90
CA THR A 2 12.31 -13.66 -4.86
C THR A 2 11.63 -14.38 -3.70
N ASN A 3 12.33 -14.51 -2.58
CA ASN A 3 11.79 -15.12 -1.39
C ASN A 3 10.81 -14.16 -0.69
N ALA A 4 9.77 -14.70 -0.06
CA ALA A 4 8.86 -13.91 0.77
C ALA A 4 9.59 -13.38 2.02
N PHE A 5 9.22 -12.18 2.48
CA PHE A 5 9.70 -11.66 3.76
C PHE A 5 9.20 -12.54 4.91
N THR A 6 10.09 -12.82 5.87
CA THR A 6 9.69 -13.42 7.14
C THR A 6 8.84 -12.45 7.95
N ALA A 7 8.18 -12.93 9.01
CA ALA A 7 7.42 -12.06 9.90
C ALA A 7 8.31 -10.99 10.55
N ALA A 8 9.53 -11.34 10.96
CA ALA A 8 10.51 -10.41 11.54
C ALA A 8 10.96 -9.34 10.54
N GLU A 9 11.22 -9.71 9.29
CA GLU A 9 11.58 -8.76 8.22
C GLU A 9 10.40 -7.81 7.91
N ARG A 10 9.18 -8.36 7.82
CA ARG A 10 7.96 -7.55 7.65
C ARG A 10 7.83 -6.53 8.77
N ASP A 11 7.97 -6.95 10.03
CA ASP A 11 7.78 -6.07 11.18
C ASP A 11 8.88 -5.01 11.25
N THR A 12 10.12 -5.36 10.87
CA THR A 12 11.24 -4.41 10.72
C THR A 12 10.95 -3.37 9.63
N ILE A 13 10.43 -3.80 8.47
CA ILE A 13 10.03 -2.90 7.39
C ILE A 13 8.92 -1.95 7.86
N ILE A 14 7.89 -2.48 8.52
CA ILE A 14 6.77 -1.68 9.05
C ILE A 14 7.28 -0.63 10.04
N GLN A 15 8.19 -1.01 10.95
CA GLN A 15 8.78 -0.06 11.90
C GLN A 15 9.58 1.04 11.19
N ALA A 16 10.40 0.69 10.20
CA ALA A 16 11.15 1.68 9.44
C ALA A 16 10.25 2.66 8.67
N PHE A 17 9.08 2.19 8.20
CA PHE A 17 8.05 3.07 7.63
C PHE A 17 7.44 4.01 8.68
N ALA A 18 7.14 3.52 9.88
CA ALA A 18 6.64 4.36 10.97
C ALA A 18 7.62 5.50 11.29
N ASP A 19 8.93 5.19 11.34
CA ASP A 19 9.95 6.16 11.74
C ASP A 19 10.29 7.16 10.62
N LYS A 20 10.46 6.68 9.38
CA LYS A 20 11.05 7.48 8.29
C LYS A 20 10.04 7.97 7.25
N ARG A 21 8.89 7.28 7.11
CA ARG A 21 7.90 7.51 6.05
C ARG A 21 6.46 7.24 6.54
N PRO A 22 6.01 7.86 7.66
CA PRO A 22 4.77 7.48 8.35
C PRO A 22 3.52 7.58 7.47
N HIS A 23 3.51 8.49 6.50
CA HIS A 23 2.41 8.64 5.53
C HIS A 23 2.09 7.34 4.77
N TYR A 24 3.10 6.50 4.49
CA TYR A 24 2.92 5.25 3.76
C TYR A 24 2.79 4.02 4.69
N LEU A 25 2.80 4.20 6.01
CA LEU A 25 2.78 3.11 6.99
C LEU A 25 1.57 2.19 6.79
N PHE A 26 0.37 2.77 6.82
CA PHE A 26 -0.86 1.97 6.72
C PHE A 26 -1.04 1.34 5.34
N PHE A 27 -0.55 1.99 4.28
CA PHE A 27 -0.51 1.42 2.93
C PHE A 27 0.36 0.16 2.88
N VAL A 28 1.57 0.21 3.46
CA VAL A 28 2.48 -0.94 3.51
C VAL A 28 1.92 -2.06 4.40
N GLN A 29 1.39 -1.73 5.57
CA GLN A 29 0.73 -2.71 6.44
C GLN A 29 -0.44 -3.40 5.72
N PHE A 30 -1.27 -2.64 5.01
CA PHE A 30 -2.37 -3.19 4.21
C PHE A 30 -1.90 -4.15 3.13
N LEU A 31 -0.84 -3.82 2.40
CA LEU A 31 -0.26 -4.72 1.40
C LEU A 31 0.21 -6.05 2.02
N PHE A 32 0.86 -5.99 3.19
CA PHE A 32 1.28 -7.19 3.90
C PHE A 32 0.13 -8.03 4.43
N LEU A 33 -0.96 -7.40 4.89
CA LEU A 33 -2.12 -8.10 5.45
C LEU A 33 -3.01 -8.74 4.36
N THR A 34 -3.03 -8.16 3.16
CA THR A 34 -3.96 -8.58 2.10
C THR A 34 -3.29 -9.36 0.97
N GLY A 35 -2.00 -9.14 0.72
CA GLY A 35 -1.32 -9.66 -0.46
C GLY A 35 -1.93 -9.20 -1.79
N CYS A 36 -2.75 -8.14 -1.79
CA CYS A 36 -3.37 -7.63 -3.00
C CYS A 36 -2.33 -6.98 -3.94
N ARG A 37 -2.70 -6.78 -5.22
CA ARG A 37 -1.81 -6.08 -6.15
C ARG A 37 -1.71 -4.61 -5.74
N THR A 38 -0.54 -4.01 -5.92
CA THR A 38 -0.32 -2.61 -5.53
C THR A 38 -1.33 -1.65 -6.18
N GLY A 39 -1.67 -1.85 -7.45
CA GLY A 39 -2.72 -1.05 -8.12
C GLY A 39 -4.12 -1.23 -7.52
N GLU A 40 -4.46 -2.40 -6.98
CA GLU A 40 -5.73 -2.63 -6.26
C GLU A 40 -5.75 -1.80 -4.95
N ALA A 41 -4.64 -1.80 -4.19
CA ALA A 41 -4.52 -0.98 -2.98
C ALA A 41 -4.53 0.52 -3.27
N ILE A 42 -3.79 0.98 -4.29
CA ILE A 42 -3.74 2.39 -4.68
C ILE A 42 -5.11 2.88 -5.17
N GLY A 43 -5.83 2.03 -5.89
CA GLY A 43 -7.16 2.34 -6.42
C GLY A 43 -8.29 2.21 -5.41
N LEU A 44 -8.04 1.62 -4.23
CA LEU A 44 -9.09 1.28 -3.26
C LEU A 44 -9.80 2.55 -2.76
N ARG A 45 -11.12 2.54 -2.86
CA ARG A 45 -12.02 3.59 -2.38
C ARG A 45 -12.86 3.09 -1.23
N TRP A 46 -13.29 3.99 -0.36
CA TRP A 46 -14.08 3.62 0.82
C TRP A 46 -15.43 2.98 0.49
N GLN A 47 -16.04 3.30 -0.66
CA GLN A 47 -17.24 2.61 -1.15
C GLN A 47 -17.06 1.10 -1.35
N HIS A 48 -15.82 0.63 -1.50
CA HIS A 48 -15.49 -0.78 -1.67
C HIS A 48 -15.13 -1.47 -0.35
N VAL A 49 -15.18 -0.77 0.78
CA VAL A 49 -14.93 -1.30 2.13
C VAL A 49 -16.24 -1.25 2.92
N SER A 50 -16.67 -2.36 3.49
CA SER A 50 -17.88 -2.39 4.32
C SER A 50 -17.79 -1.41 5.50
N LEU A 51 -18.92 -0.91 5.99
CA LEU A 51 -18.95 0.12 7.03
C LEU A 51 -18.24 -0.32 8.33
N ASP A 52 -18.39 -1.59 8.68
CA ASP A 52 -17.75 -2.26 9.82
C ASP A 52 -16.30 -2.71 9.54
N CYS A 53 -15.76 -2.44 8.35
CA CYS A 53 -14.44 -2.86 7.91
C CYS A 53 -14.18 -4.38 8.00
N THR A 54 -15.22 -5.21 7.88
CA THR A 54 -15.09 -6.68 7.88
C THR A 54 -14.92 -7.27 6.48
N GLN A 55 -15.17 -6.50 5.41
CA GLN A 55 -15.07 -6.96 4.03
C GLN A 55 -14.56 -5.85 3.09
N ILE A 56 -13.66 -6.23 2.17
CA ILE A 56 -13.22 -5.40 1.04
C ILE A 56 -13.69 -6.04 -0.25
N THR A 57 -14.15 -5.25 -1.21
CA THR A 57 -14.45 -5.69 -2.57
C THR A 57 -13.37 -5.18 -3.52
N PHE A 58 -12.50 -6.06 -4.01
CA PHE A 58 -11.53 -5.70 -5.04
C PHE A 58 -12.17 -5.85 -6.43
N CYS A 59 -12.57 -4.74 -7.03
CA CYS A 59 -13.22 -4.65 -8.35
C CYS A 59 -12.43 -3.81 -9.37
N GLU A 60 -11.55 -2.93 -8.89
CA GLU A 60 -10.76 -2.01 -9.72
C GLU A 60 -9.26 -2.09 -9.35
N SER A 61 -8.44 -1.64 -10.29
CA SER A 61 -7.01 -1.35 -10.09
C SER A 61 -6.71 0.00 -10.71
N TYR A 62 -5.84 0.78 -10.06
CA TYR A 62 -5.34 2.03 -10.59
C TYR A 62 -3.96 1.84 -11.23
N ASP A 63 -3.81 2.38 -12.44
CA ASP A 63 -2.56 2.42 -13.19
C ASP A 63 -2.00 3.85 -13.12
N SER A 64 -1.00 4.05 -12.28
CA SER A 64 -0.45 5.39 -12.03
C SER A 64 0.40 5.94 -13.17
N GLN A 65 0.82 5.10 -14.13
CA GLN A 65 1.58 5.56 -15.29
C GLN A 65 0.66 6.17 -16.34
N LEU A 66 -0.49 5.53 -16.54
CA LEU A 66 -1.49 5.96 -17.50
C LEU A 66 -2.56 6.89 -16.88
N ASP A 67 -2.55 7.05 -15.56
CA ASP A 67 -3.55 7.78 -14.78
C ASP A 67 -4.99 7.30 -15.06
N ILE A 68 -5.15 5.97 -15.15
CA ILE A 68 -6.45 5.35 -15.44
C ILE A 68 -6.83 4.30 -14.41
N ARG A 69 -8.14 4.19 -14.18
CA ARG A 69 -8.74 3.08 -13.46
C ARG A 69 -9.13 2.00 -14.45
N LYS A 70 -8.77 0.76 -14.12
CA LYS A 70 -9.08 -0.43 -14.90
C LYS A 70 -9.90 -1.37 -14.03
N THR A 71 -10.86 -2.05 -14.61
CA THR A 71 -11.42 -3.25 -13.99
C THR A 71 -10.31 -4.29 -13.82
N THR A 72 -10.41 -5.17 -12.83
CA THR A 72 -9.42 -6.23 -12.63
C THR A 72 -9.19 -7.03 -13.92
N LYS A 73 -7.96 -7.51 -14.15
CA LYS A 73 -7.54 -8.21 -15.39
C LYS A 73 -8.44 -9.40 -15.77
N THR A 74 -9.16 -9.98 -14.80
CA THR A 74 -10.11 -11.09 -14.96
C THR A 74 -11.58 -10.65 -15.01
N GLY A 75 -11.86 -9.36 -14.91
CA GLY A 75 -13.21 -8.76 -14.98
C GLY A 75 -14.14 -9.09 -13.81
N LYS A 76 -13.71 -9.91 -12.85
CA LYS A 76 -14.54 -10.40 -11.74
C LYS A 76 -14.15 -9.71 -10.44
N PRO A 77 -15.06 -8.95 -9.82
CA PRO A 77 -14.91 -8.50 -8.44
C PRO A 77 -14.70 -9.69 -7.50
N ARG A 78 -13.83 -9.53 -6.51
CA ARG A 78 -13.67 -10.51 -5.43
C ARG A 78 -13.91 -9.85 -4.08
N LYS A 79 -14.65 -10.54 -3.22
CA LYS A 79 -14.77 -10.19 -1.80
C LYS A 79 -13.58 -10.75 -1.05
N PHE A 80 -13.01 -9.95 -0.15
CA PHE A 80 -11.91 -10.32 0.70
C PHE A 80 -12.33 -10.10 2.16
N PRO A 81 -12.36 -11.15 2.99
CA PRO A 81 -12.69 -11.02 4.40
C PRO A 81 -11.54 -10.32 5.15
N CYS A 82 -11.88 -9.37 6.02
CA CYS A 82 -10.93 -8.71 6.89
C CYS A 82 -10.89 -9.45 8.23
N ASN A 83 -9.71 -9.94 8.59
CA ASN A 83 -9.49 -10.40 9.96
C ASN A 83 -9.47 -9.22 10.94
N GLN A 84 -9.43 -9.51 12.24
CA GLN A 84 -9.45 -8.49 13.29
C GLN A 84 -8.35 -7.43 13.09
N LYS A 85 -7.14 -7.83 12.70
CA LYS A 85 -6.01 -6.91 12.50
C LYS A 85 -6.24 -5.96 11.33
N LEU A 86 -6.77 -6.44 10.21
CA LEU A 86 -7.08 -5.61 9.04
C LEU A 86 -8.28 -4.70 9.30
N SER A 87 -9.31 -5.21 9.97
CA SER A 87 -10.49 -4.41 10.37
C SER A 87 -10.07 -3.26 11.29
N SER A 88 -9.30 -3.54 12.35
CA SER A 88 -8.79 -2.50 13.25
C SER A 88 -7.92 -1.46 12.54
N LEU A 89 -7.07 -1.89 11.58
CA LEU A 89 -6.29 -0.95 10.76
C LEU A 89 -7.20 -0.02 9.96
N LEU A 90 -8.18 -0.57 9.23
CA LEU A 90 -9.08 0.21 8.40
C LEU A 90 -9.96 1.16 9.22
N LEU A 91 -10.45 0.72 10.38
CA LEU A 91 -11.19 1.56 11.31
C LEU A 91 -10.34 2.72 11.82
N SER A 92 -9.07 2.47 12.17
CA SER A 92 -8.17 3.50 12.71
C SER A 92 -7.85 4.63 11.72
N ILE A 93 -7.94 4.35 10.43
CA ILE A 93 -7.62 5.34 9.37
C ILE A 93 -8.86 5.91 8.68
N ARG A 94 -10.07 5.44 9.02
CA ARG A 94 -11.31 5.90 8.39
C ARG A 94 -11.67 7.30 8.91
N PRO A 95 -11.76 8.32 8.03
CA PRO A 95 -12.24 9.64 8.45
C PRO A 95 -13.69 9.60 8.93
N ALA A 96 -14.05 10.48 9.88
CA ALA A 96 -15.42 10.60 10.36
C ALA A 96 -16.42 10.89 9.23
N ASN A 97 -16.05 11.79 8.30
CA ASN A 97 -16.85 12.15 7.13
C ASN A 97 -16.17 11.64 5.85
N THR A 98 -16.37 10.36 5.56
CA THR A 98 -15.76 9.71 4.40
C THR A 98 -16.68 9.81 3.18
N SER A 99 -16.24 10.48 2.12
CA SER A 99 -16.94 10.38 0.83
C SER A 99 -16.72 8.99 0.20
N PRO A 100 -17.75 8.35 -0.38
CA PRO A 100 -17.65 7.01 -0.97
C PRO A 100 -16.50 6.88 -1.99
N ASP A 101 -16.24 7.93 -2.76
CA ASP A 101 -15.21 7.94 -3.80
C ASP A 101 -13.81 8.30 -3.32
N SER A 102 -13.67 8.64 -2.03
CA SER A 102 -12.37 8.94 -1.45
C SER A 102 -11.49 7.70 -1.41
N LEU A 103 -10.22 7.88 -1.76
CA LEU A 103 -9.21 6.84 -1.65
C LEU A 103 -8.96 6.46 -0.19
N VAL A 104 -8.72 5.17 0.05
CA VAL A 104 -8.28 4.67 1.36
C VAL A 104 -6.83 5.08 1.63
N PHE A 105 -5.99 5.04 0.59
CA PHE A 105 -4.57 5.42 0.68
C PHE A 105 -4.24 6.47 -0.37
N THR A 106 -3.66 7.57 0.08
CA THR A 106 -3.26 8.69 -0.78
C THR A 106 -1.75 8.91 -0.70
N SER A 107 -1.21 9.63 -1.67
CA SER A 107 0.11 10.25 -1.55
C SER A 107 0.07 11.47 -0.60
N PRO A 108 1.23 12.01 -0.17
CA PRO A 108 1.27 13.15 0.77
C PRO A 108 0.49 14.40 0.33
N ASN A 109 0.20 14.55 -0.96
CA ASN A 109 -0.59 15.66 -1.50
C ASN A 109 -2.07 15.31 -1.74
N GLY A 110 -2.54 14.17 -1.23
CA GLY A 110 -3.95 13.73 -1.35
C GLY A 110 -4.31 13.03 -2.67
N LYS A 111 -3.40 12.96 -3.65
CA LYS A 111 -3.63 12.28 -4.94
C LYS A 111 -3.43 10.75 -4.84
N PRO A 112 -3.88 9.96 -5.83
CA PRO A 112 -3.46 8.57 -5.95
C PRO A 112 -1.94 8.41 -5.82
N ILE A 113 -1.51 7.34 -5.17
CA ILE A 113 -0.08 7.04 -5.05
C ILE A 113 0.49 6.70 -6.44
N ASP A 114 1.57 7.38 -6.81
CA ASP A 114 2.36 7.01 -7.98
C ASP A 114 3.20 5.77 -7.64
N ASN A 115 2.85 4.62 -8.23
CA ASN A 115 3.50 3.34 -7.96
C ASN A 115 4.98 3.35 -8.35
N GLY A 116 5.34 4.04 -9.44
CA GLY A 116 6.71 4.17 -9.90
C GLY A 116 7.55 4.98 -8.93
N LYS A 117 7.06 6.16 -8.52
CA LYS A 117 7.75 6.98 -7.50
C LYS A 117 7.81 6.29 -6.15
N PHE A 118 6.72 5.65 -5.70
CA PHE A 118 6.73 4.88 -4.46
C PHE A 118 7.78 3.78 -4.51
N THR A 119 7.79 2.95 -5.55
CA THR A 119 8.74 1.84 -5.69
C THR A 119 10.18 2.34 -5.76
N ASN A 120 10.44 3.36 -6.58
CA ASN A 120 11.78 3.84 -6.89
C ASN A 120 12.34 4.79 -5.84
N GLN A 121 11.53 5.55 -5.12
CA GLN A 121 12.02 6.59 -4.20
C GLN A 121 11.77 6.26 -2.73
N VAL A 122 10.77 5.43 -2.43
CA VAL A 122 10.35 5.12 -1.06
C VAL A 122 10.67 3.68 -0.70
N TRP A 123 10.37 2.72 -1.57
CA TRP A 123 10.53 1.30 -1.30
C TRP A 123 11.96 0.80 -1.57
N ARG A 124 12.35 0.63 -2.84
CA ARG A 124 13.67 0.09 -3.24
C ARG A 124 14.76 1.14 -3.28
N GLY A 125 14.42 2.37 -3.63
CA GLY A 125 15.44 3.35 -4.00
C GLY A 125 15.86 3.22 -5.46
N CYS A 126 16.41 4.29 -6.01
CA CYS A 126 16.90 4.35 -7.38
C CYS A 126 17.93 5.48 -7.52
N ARG A 127 18.64 5.47 -8.64
CA ARG A 127 19.44 6.60 -9.09
C ARG A 127 18.76 7.25 -10.29
N SER A 128 18.60 8.56 -10.25
CA SER A 128 18.05 9.36 -11.35
C SER A 128 18.98 10.55 -11.60
N GLY A 129 19.78 10.43 -12.66
CA GLY A 129 20.88 11.35 -12.93
C GLY A 129 21.89 11.38 -11.76
N GLN A 130 22.08 12.55 -11.18
CA GLN A 130 22.95 12.77 -10.01
C GLN A 130 22.25 12.49 -8.67
N LYS A 131 20.90 12.41 -8.65
CA LYS A 131 20.15 12.16 -7.40
C LYS A 131 20.12 10.67 -7.09
N VAL A 132 20.41 10.33 -5.84
CA VAL A 132 20.27 8.98 -5.29
C VAL A 132 19.15 8.99 -4.27
N TYR A 133 18.12 8.20 -4.54
CA TYR A 133 17.04 7.94 -3.60
C TYR A 133 17.33 6.64 -2.87
N ARG A 134 17.53 6.69 -1.55
CA ARG A 134 17.62 5.48 -0.72
C ARG A 134 16.23 5.12 -0.21
N GLY A 135 15.69 4.02 -0.71
CA GLY A 135 14.44 3.46 -0.23
C GLY A 135 14.61 2.75 1.11
N ILE A 136 13.51 2.53 1.82
CA ILE A 136 13.48 1.82 3.11
C ILE A 136 14.08 0.42 2.96
N LEU A 137 13.69 -0.33 1.94
CA LEU A 137 14.15 -1.70 1.76
C LEU A 137 15.66 -1.76 1.49
N ALA A 138 16.18 -0.93 0.57
CA ALA A 138 17.62 -0.89 0.32
C ALA A 138 18.42 -0.50 1.57
N THR A 139 17.91 0.44 2.36
CA THR A 139 18.56 0.84 3.62
C THR A 139 18.62 -0.33 4.61
N LEU A 140 17.53 -1.09 4.76
CA LEU A 140 17.48 -2.23 5.67
C LEU A 140 18.33 -3.41 5.19
N VAL A 141 18.48 -3.59 3.87
CA VAL A 141 19.38 -4.59 3.29
C VAL A 141 20.84 -4.20 3.50
N ASP A 142 21.19 -2.93 3.27
CA ASP A 142 22.53 -2.40 3.57
C ASP A 142 22.89 -2.55 5.06
N GLU A 143 21.89 -2.43 5.95
CA GLU A 143 22.03 -2.63 7.41
C GLU A 143 22.02 -4.11 7.83
N GLY A 144 21.83 -5.06 6.91
CA GLY A 144 21.74 -6.51 7.21
C GLY A 144 20.50 -6.93 8.01
N LYS A 145 19.48 -6.07 8.09
CA LYS A 145 18.24 -6.32 8.84
C LYS A 145 17.17 -7.05 8.03
N VAL A 146 17.29 -7.01 6.70
CA VAL A 146 16.44 -7.70 5.74
C VAL A 146 17.35 -8.30 4.68
N ARG A 147 17.03 -9.51 4.19
CA ARG A 147 17.83 -10.22 3.19
C ARG A 147 17.48 -9.90 1.74
#